data_AF-A0A938PIS2-F1
#
_entry.id   AF-A0A938PIS2-F1
#
_cell.length_a   1.000
_cell.length_b   1.000
_cell.length_c   1.000
_cell.angle_alpha   90.00
_cell.angle_beta   90.00
_cell.angle_gamma   90.00
#
_symmetry.space_group_name_H-M   'P 1'
#
loop_
_entity.id
_entity.type
_entity.pdbx_description
1 polymer ?
#
loop_
_entity_poly.entity_id
_entity_poly.type
_entity_poly.pdbx_seq_one_letter_code
_entity_poly.pdbx_strand_id
1 'polypeptide(L)'
;MVVHHLPLPHKAPEIDVDRVQAMASRFAMHHRQRYLDALGKLDGRKREILAALPMFFHCNHPLLLGYLPDAPAGIRGHTTTGADIAAIHRFVRTFDASLRPSRQDIDAIFLMGSGGSLGHTADSDIDL
;
A
#
# COMPACT_ATOMS: atom_id res chain seq x y z
N MET A 1 46.50 -26.13 9.68
CA MET A 1 45.45 -26.45 8.70
C MET A 1 44.86 -25.13 8.22
N VAL A 2 44.82 -24.92 6.91
CA VAL A 2 44.80 -23.62 6.21
C VAL A 2 43.46 -22.89 6.38
N VAL A 3 43.52 -21.61 6.77
CA VAL A 3 42.36 -20.70 6.73
C VAL A 3 42.14 -20.33 5.27
N HIS A 4 41.13 -20.92 4.63
CA HIS A 4 40.72 -20.54 3.28
C HIS A 4 40.08 -19.14 3.34
N HIS A 5 40.85 -18.12 2.99
CA HIS A 5 40.31 -16.80 2.67
C HIS A 5 39.51 -16.92 1.36
N LEU A 6 38.18 -16.97 1.47
CA LEU A 6 37.29 -16.88 0.32
C LEU A 6 37.42 -15.45 -0.24
N PRO A 7 37.91 -15.25 -1.49
CA PRO A 7 38.03 -13.92 -2.05
C PRO A 7 36.63 -13.31 -2.20
N LEU A 8 36.44 -12.10 -1.69
CA LEU A 8 35.24 -11.31 -1.97
C LEU A 8 35.17 -11.06 -3.50
N PRO A 9 34.00 -11.20 -4.14
CA PRO A 9 33.87 -11.01 -5.57
C PRO A 9 34.35 -9.60 -5.97
N HIS A 10 35.29 -9.55 -6.93
CA HIS A 10 35.96 -8.32 -7.40
C HIS A 10 35.08 -7.37 -8.24
N LYS A 11 33.82 -7.71 -8.50
CA LYS A 11 32.87 -6.85 -9.22
C LYS A 11 31.49 -7.02 -8.58
N ALA A 12 30.84 -5.91 -8.21
CA ALA A 12 29.43 -5.94 -7.84
C ALA A 12 28.64 -6.61 -8.97
N PRO A 13 27.62 -7.44 -8.67
CA PRO A 13 26.83 -8.09 -9.71
C PRO A 13 26.28 -7.02 -10.66
N GLU A 14 26.43 -7.26 -11.96
CA GLU A 14 25.90 -6.37 -12.99
C GLU A 14 24.38 -6.42 -12.92
N ILE A 15 23.76 -5.30 -12.57
CA ILE A 15 22.31 -5.20 -12.42
C ILE A 15 21.69 -4.99 -13.80
N ASP A 16 20.95 -6.00 -14.26
CA ASP A 16 20.12 -5.90 -15.45
C ASP A 16 18.87 -5.06 -15.13
N VAL A 17 18.93 -3.79 -15.53
CA VAL A 17 17.88 -2.79 -15.25
C VAL A 17 16.54 -3.20 -15.86
N ASP A 18 16.54 -3.79 -17.06
CA ASP A 18 15.31 -4.21 -17.74
C ASP A 18 14.65 -5.35 -16.97
N ARG A 19 15.44 -6.30 -16.46
CA ARG A 19 14.92 -7.37 -15.60
C ARG A 19 14.37 -6.85 -14.28
N VAL A 20 15.02 -5.85 -13.67
CA VAL A 20 14.52 -5.22 -12.44
C VAL A 20 13.19 -4.50 -12.70
N GLN A 21 13.09 -3.75 -13.79
CA GLN A 21 11.85 -3.07 -14.19
C GLN A 21 10.71 -4.05 -14.50
N ALA A 22 11.02 -5.16 -15.19
CA ALA A 22 10.06 -6.22 -15.44
C ALA A 22 9.57 -6.88 -14.15
N MET A 23 10.47 -7.11 -13.19
CA MET A 23 10.12 -7.66 -11.87
C MET A 23 9.22 -6.69 -11.10
N ALA A 24 9.58 -5.41 -11.03
CA ALA A 24 8.79 -4.38 -10.37
C ALA A 24 7.37 -4.27 -10.97
N SER A 25 7.27 -4.35 -12.30
CA SER A 25 5.98 -4.30 -13.00
C SER A 25 5.10 -5.51 -12.65
N ARG A 26 5.68 -6.72 -12.61
CA ARG A 26 4.97 -7.94 -12.22
C ARG A 26 4.53 -7.90 -10.76
N PHE A 27 5.40 -7.40 -9.88
CA PHE A 27 5.10 -7.20 -8.47
C PHE A 27 3.91 -6.25 -8.29
N ALA A 28 3.95 -5.06 -8.91
CA ALA A 28 2.85 -4.10 -8.85
C ALA A 28 1.53 -4.68 -9.38
N MET A 29 1.57 -5.42 -10.49
CA MET A 29 0.40 -6.08 -11.05
C MET A 29 -0.17 -7.13 -10.08
N HIS A 30 0.69 -7.94 -9.45
CA HIS A 30 0.26 -8.96 -8.50
C HIS A 30 -0.40 -8.34 -7.26
N HIS A 31 0.23 -7.32 -6.65
CA HIS A 31 -0.35 -6.63 -5.49
C HIS A 31 -1.66 -5.91 -5.82
N ARG A 32 -1.75 -5.31 -7.01
CA ARG A 32 -3.02 -4.73 -7.48
C ARG A 32 -4.13 -5.79 -7.57
N GLN A 33 -3.83 -6.98 -8.09
CA GLN A 33 -4.81 -8.05 -8.14
C GLN A 33 -5.23 -8.50 -6.75
N ARG A 34 -4.27 -8.72 -5.83
CA ARG A 34 -4.57 -9.07 -4.44
C ARG A 34 -5.47 -8.03 -3.76
N TYR A 35 -5.20 -6.74 -3.97
CA TYR A 35 -6.04 -5.65 -3.46
C TYR A 35 -7.48 -5.73 -3.99
N LEU A 36 -7.65 -5.93 -5.30
CA LEU A 36 -8.97 -6.07 -5.92
C LEU A 36 -9.71 -7.33 -5.41
N ASP A 37 -9.01 -8.44 -5.29
CA ASP A 37 -9.57 -9.69 -4.76
C ASP A 37 -10.02 -9.52 -3.31
N ALA A 38 -9.23 -8.84 -2.49
CA ALA A 38 -9.58 -8.55 -1.10
C ALA A 38 -10.77 -7.60 -0.99
N LEU A 39 -10.85 -6.56 -1.82
CA LEU A 39 -12.05 -5.73 -1.91
C LEU A 39 -13.28 -6.58 -2.27
N GLY A 40 -13.15 -7.54 -3.19
CA GLY A 40 -14.22 -8.46 -3.56
C GLY A 40 -14.66 -9.41 -2.43
N LYS A 41 -13.71 -9.90 -1.63
CA LYS A 41 -13.95 -10.86 -0.53
C LYS A 41 -14.45 -10.22 0.77
N LEU A 42 -14.05 -8.98 1.05
CA LEU A 42 -14.48 -8.26 2.23
C LEU A 42 -15.89 -7.72 2.04
N ASP A 43 -16.73 -7.76 3.07
CA ASP A 43 -18.08 -7.21 3.01
C ASP A 43 -18.29 -6.03 3.96
N GLY A 44 -19.25 -5.17 3.60
CA GLY A 44 -19.70 -4.03 4.40
C GLY A 44 -18.59 -3.07 4.80
N ARG A 45 -18.52 -2.76 6.10
CA ARG A 45 -17.59 -1.79 6.68
C ARG A 45 -16.11 -2.10 6.38
N LYS A 46 -15.72 -3.38 6.33
CA LYS A 46 -14.32 -3.79 6.09
C LYS A 46 -13.88 -3.40 4.67
N ARG A 47 -14.72 -3.66 3.66
CA ARG A 47 -14.49 -3.24 2.26
C ARG A 47 -14.39 -1.72 2.15
N GLU A 48 -15.29 -1.00 2.81
CA GLU A 48 -15.31 0.46 2.80
C GLU A 48 -14.03 1.06 3.38
N ILE A 49 -13.58 0.56 4.53
CA ILE A 49 -12.34 1.00 5.15
C ILE A 49 -11.16 0.72 4.23
N LEU A 50 -11.04 -0.52 3.71
CA LEU A 50 -9.95 -0.89 2.83
C LEU A 50 -9.89 -0.01 1.57
N ALA A 51 -11.04 0.32 0.98
CA ALA A 51 -11.11 1.20 -0.18
C ALA A 51 -10.74 2.66 0.13
N ALA A 52 -11.01 3.15 1.35
CA ALA A 52 -10.75 4.54 1.73
C ALA A 52 -9.33 4.76 2.29
N LEU A 53 -8.67 3.72 2.82
CA LEU A 53 -7.34 3.80 3.43
C LEU A 53 -6.29 4.49 2.56
N PRO A 54 -6.15 4.17 1.25
CA PRO A 54 -5.17 4.85 0.40
C PRO A 54 -5.35 6.37 0.41
N MET A 55 -6.60 6.86 0.35
CA MET A 55 -6.87 8.29 0.36
C MET A 55 -6.55 8.92 1.71
N PHE A 56 -6.86 8.23 2.81
CA PHE A 56 -6.54 8.73 4.14
C PHE A 56 -5.03 8.97 4.31
N PHE A 57 -4.19 8.03 3.86
CA PHE A 57 -2.72 8.18 3.87
C PHE A 57 -2.24 9.18 2.82
N HIS A 58 -2.85 9.19 1.64
CA HIS A 58 -2.46 10.09 0.56
C HIS A 58 -2.60 11.56 0.97
N CYS A 59 -3.68 11.94 1.69
CA CYS A 59 -3.88 13.30 2.16
C CYS A 59 -3.45 13.55 3.62
N ASN A 60 -2.92 12.54 4.32
CA ASN A 60 -2.70 12.57 5.78
C ASN A 60 -3.91 13.15 6.53
N HIS A 61 -5.07 12.52 6.38
CA HIS A 61 -6.30 13.07 6.93
C HIS A 61 -6.34 13.00 8.47
N PRO A 62 -6.90 14.01 9.17
CA PRO A 62 -7.07 14.00 10.63
C PRO A 62 -7.94 12.87 11.22
N LEU A 63 -8.61 12.06 10.39
CA LEU A 63 -9.41 10.91 10.85
C LEU A 63 -8.60 9.62 10.90
N LEU A 64 -7.35 9.63 10.43
CA LEU A 64 -6.44 8.51 10.63
C LEU A 64 -6.19 8.31 12.12
N LEU A 65 -6.25 7.05 12.55
CA LEU A 65 -5.77 6.67 13.88
C LEU A 65 -4.28 6.99 13.98
N GLY A 66 -3.88 7.72 15.02
CA GLY A 66 -2.49 8.15 15.19
C GLY A 66 -2.07 9.32 14.28
N TYR A 67 -3.02 10.10 13.79
CA TYR A 67 -2.74 11.30 12.99
C TYR A 67 -1.71 12.22 13.67
N LEU A 68 -0.71 12.61 12.88
CA LEU A 68 0.23 13.69 13.19
C LEU A 68 0.28 14.63 11.97
N PRO A 69 0.25 15.96 12.15
CA PRO A 69 0.21 16.90 11.03
C PRO A 69 1.39 16.76 10.04
N ASP A 70 2.56 16.37 10.54
CA ASP A 70 3.80 16.23 9.75
C ASP A 70 4.18 14.77 9.48
N ALA A 71 3.19 13.86 9.56
CA ALA A 71 3.38 12.47 9.16
C ALA A 71 3.63 12.37 7.64
N PRO A 72 4.36 11.33 7.17
CA PRO A 72 4.51 11.04 5.76
C PRO A 72 3.16 11.00 5.03
N ALA A 73 3.08 11.72 3.92
CA ALA A 73 1.88 11.87 3.13
C ALA A 73 2.18 11.77 1.63
N GLY A 74 1.16 11.46 0.86
CA GLY A 74 1.23 11.36 -0.59
C GLY A 74 1.90 10.08 -1.06
N ILE A 75 1.11 9.30 -1.79
CA ILE A 75 1.54 8.03 -2.37
C ILE A 75 2.21 8.32 -3.71
N ARG A 76 3.47 7.89 -3.87
CA ARG A 76 4.26 8.08 -5.09
C ARG A 76 3.56 7.42 -6.28
N GLY A 77 3.39 8.16 -7.36
CA GLY A 77 2.75 7.67 -8.59
C GLY A 77 1.24 7.37 -8.48
N HIS A 78 0.59 7.72 -7.36
CA HIS A 78 -0.86 7.57 -7.22
C HIS A 78 -1.60 8.69 -7.95
N THR A 79 -2.55 8.30 -8.80
CA THR A 79 -3.48 9.22 -9.46
C THR A 79 -4.85 9.08 -8.83
N THR A 80 -5.30 10.11 -8.12
CA THR A 80 -6.63 10.12 -7.49
C THR A 80 -7.72 9.96 -8.54
N THR A 81 -8.52 8.90 -8.39
CA THR A 81 -9.64 8.56 -9.27
C THR A 81 -10.98 8.95 -8.64
N GLY A 82 -12.06 8.93 -9.43
CA GLY A 82 -13.41 9.11 -8.90
C GLY A 82 -13.82 8.05 -7.87
N ALA A 83 -13.28 6.82 -8.00
CA ALA A 83 -13.54 5.75 -7.04
C ALA A 83 -12.88 6.03 -5.69
N ASP A 84 -11.68 6.61 -5.69
CA ASP A 84 -10.96 7.00 -4.47
C ASP A 84 -11.71 8.09 -3.71
N ILE A 85 -12.19 9.10 -4.45
CA ILE A 85 -13.02 10.20 -3.91
C ILE A 85 -14.32 9.64 -3.32
N ALA A 86 -15.01 8.76 -4.05
CA ALA A 86 -16.23 8.11 -3.56
C ALA A 86 -15.98 7.27 -2.29
N ALA A 87 -14.84 6.57 -2.22
CA ALA A 87 -14.47 5.76 -1.08
C ALA A 87 -14.26 6.61 0.18
N ILE A 88 -13.47 7.69 0.11
CA ILE A 88 -13.23 8.56 1.26
C ILE A 88 -14.49 9.33 1.68
N HIS A 89 -15.38 9.69 0.76
CA HIS A 89 -16.63 10.37 1.07
C HIS A 89 -17.61 9.56 1.93
N ARG A 90 -17.48 8.22 1.96
CA ARG A 90 -18.24 7.38 2.90
C ARG A 90 -17.89 7.67 4.36
N PHE A 91 -16.74 8.28 4.61
CA PHE A 91 -16.26 8.65 5.94
C PHE A 91 -16.18 10.17 6.14
N VAL A 92 -15.83 10.92 5.10
CA VAL A 92 -15.63 12.38 5.14
C VAL A 92 -16.47 13.05 4.06
N ARG A 93 -17.69 13.47 4.41
CA ARG A 93 -18.62 14.09 3.45
C ARG A 93 -18.08 15.39 2.83
N THR A 94 -17.25 16.13 3.58
CA THR A 94 -16.67 17.41 3.16
C THR A 94 -15.25 17.27 2.60
N PHE A 95 -14.85 16.08 2.16
CA PHE A 95 -13.52 15.87 1.59
C PHE A 95 -13.32 16.71 0.33
N ASP A 96 -12.22 17.46 0.28
CA ASP A 96 -11.86 18.27 -0.88
C ASP A 96 -11.07 17.42 -1.88
N ALA A 97 -11.72 17.03 -2.99
CA ALA A 97 -11.11 16.26 -4.06
C ALA A 97 -9.99 17.00 -4.83
N SER A 98 -9.89 18.32 -4.67
CA SER A 98 -8.80 19.12 -5.23
C SER A 98 -7.52 19.04 -4.40
N LEU A 99 -7.60 18.53 -3.17
CA LEU A 99 -6.47 18.43 -2.25
C LEU A 99 -5.44 17.44 -2.79
N ARG A 100 -4.36 17.97 -3.32
CA ARG A 100 -3.17 17.21 -3.72
C ARG A 100 -2.17 17.29 -2.56
N PRO A 101 -1.58 16.17 -2.14
CA PRO A 101 -0.52 16.22 -1.14
C PRO A 101 0.65 17.01 -1.71
N SER A 102 1.23 17.88 -0.88
CA SER A 102 2.43 18.66 -1.22
C SER A 102 3.69 17.80 -1.28
N ARG A 103 3.61 16.55 -0.81
CA ARG A 103 4.71 15.60 -0.65
C ARG A 103 4.34 14.24 -1.25
N GLN A 104 5.32 13.41 -1.57
CA GLN A 104 5.15 12.03 -2.05
C GLN A 104 6.08 11.11 -1.27
N ASP A 105 5.84 11.03 0.03
CA ASP A 105 6.75 10.36 0.97
C ASP A 105 6.44 8.86 1.11
N ILE A 106 5.29 8.41 0.59
CA ILE A 106 4.83 7.03 0.72
C ILE A 106 5.09 6.29 -0.59
N ASP A 107 6.04 5.35 -0.60
CA ASP A 107 6.32 4.55 -1.79
C ASP A 107 5.29 3.42 -1.99
N ALA A 108 4.82 2.82 -0.91
CA ALA A 108 3.81 1.77 -0.92
C ALA A 108 3.10 1.66 0.44
N ILE A 109 1.88 1.13 0.42
CA ILE A 109 1.11 0.78 1.63
C ILE A 109 0.88 -0.72 1.57
N PHE A 110 1.27 -1.41 2.65
CA PHE A 110 1.01 -2.82 2.84
C PHE A 110 0.10 -2.99 4.04
N LEU A 111 -0.94 -3.80 3.91
CA LEU A 111 -1.79 -4.18 5.02
C LEU A 111 -1.37 -5.56 5.47
N MET A 112 -0.89 -5.67 6.71
CA MET A 112 -0.53 -6.95 7.32
C MET A 112 -1.56 -7.30 8.39
N GLY A 113 -2.00 -8.56 8.42
CA GLY A 113 -2.85 -9.05 9.50
C GLY A 113 -3.70 -10.25 9.12
N SER A 114 -3.80 -11.21 10.05
CA SER A 114 -4.84 -12.24 9.97
C SER A 114 -6.21 -11.57 10.15
N GLY A 115 -7.12 -11.72 9.18
CA GLY A 115 -8.47 -11.19 9.25
C GLY A 115 -9.36 -11.84 10.33
N GLY A 116 -8.99 -11.76 11.62
CA GLY A 116 -9.57 -12.61 12.67
C GLY A 116 -9.46 -12.17 14.14
N SER A 117 -9.19 -10.89 14.50
CA SER A 117 -9.31 -10.47 15.93
C SER A 117 -10.65 -9.80 16.29
N LEU A 118 -11.56 -9.62 15.32
CA LEU A 118 -12.95 -9.25 15.54
C LEU A 118 -13.87 -10.16 14.68
N GLY A 119 -14.17 -11.35 15.20
CA GLY A 119 -15.11 -12.30 14.61
C GLY A 119 -14.44 -13.44 13.83
N HIS A 120 -14.54 -14.64 14.39
CA HIS A 120 -14.06 -15.93 13.90
C HIS A 120 -14.65 -16.27 12.51
N THR A 121 -13.85 -16.29 11.44
CA THR A 121 -14.13 -17.02 10.19
C THR A 121 -12.86 -17.67 9.63
N ALA A 122 -12.99 -18.89 9.11
CA ALA A 122 -11.92 -19.85 8.87
C ALA A 122 -11.00 -19.60 7.66
N ASP A 123 -11.12 -18.48 6.95
CA ASP A 123 -10.31 -18.14 5.76
C ASP A 123 -9.57 -16.79 5.95
N SER A 124 -8.81 -16.69 7.04
CA SER A 124 -8.07 -15.49 7.42
C SER A 124 -6.71 -15.41 6.73
N ASP A 125 -6.65 -14.71 5.59
CA ASP A 125 -5.38 -14.35 4.92
C ASP A 125 -5.51 -12.96 4.27
N ILE A 126 -5.35 -11.88 5.06
CA ILE A 126 -5.31 -10.50 4.55
C ILE A 126 -3.90 -9.94 4.78
N ASP A 127 -2.97 -10.45 4.01
CA ASP A 127 -1.72 -9.77 3.71
C ASP A 127 -1.86 -9.16 2.30
N LEU A 128 -1.75 -7.85 2.14
CA LEU A 128 -1.94 -7.14 0.86
C LEU A 128 -0.85 -6.10 0.61
#